data_AF-M0NQL4-F1
#
_entry.id   AF-M0NQL4-F1
#
_cell.length_a   1.000
_cell.length_b   1.000
_cell.length_c   1.000
_cell.angle_alpha   90.00
_cell.angle_beta   90.00
_cell.angle_gamma   90.00
#
_symmetry.space_group_name_H-M   'P 1'
#
loop_
_entity.id
_entity.type
_entity.pdbx_description
1 polymer ?
#
loop_
_entity_poly.entity_id
_entity_poly.type
_entity_poly.pdbx_seq_one_letter_code
_entity_poly.pdbx_strand_id
1 'polypeptide(L)'
;MITTSSFTSGAETSANQDFIRLIDGDRLTDIMIESSIGVVTDDESYELDPTFWSAFEKPERTDTIPSLEVPQADNFEVIRTVIQAVGVGSDTKPNIADYVRRQTDTDTFDPRQADYYGIAAWLLQFLHKEQEVEVDNHTIRRWGLTRLGEEYLTYLDRGNRESADDLLTQQIRDVEIISRVYAQLEVDGTLSRSDITEILAAETDLSDSTTRRRARTVGQWLVRLPEITTSGRGAQQQYVLASTPR
;
A
#
# COMPACT_ATOMS: atom_id res chain seq x y z
N MET A 1 18.07 11.53 -7.81
CA MET A 1 18.61 11.79 -6.45
C MET A 1 18.49 13.29 -6.20
N ILE A 2 17.95 13.71 -5.07
CA ILE A 2 17.79 15.14 -4.70
C ILE A 2 18.83 15.44 -3.61
N THR A 3 19.64 16.47 -3.81
CA THR A 3 20.65 16.89 -2.82
C THR A 3 20.69 18.42 -2.75
N THR A 4 21.01 18.96 -1.59
CA THR A 4 21.18 20.40 -1.37
C THR A 4 22.54 20.94 -1.85
N SER A 5 23.36 20.11 -2.50
CA SER A 5 24.70 20.44 -2.99
C SER A 5 24.84 20.18 -4.48
N SER A 6 25.70 20.95 -5.16
CA SER A 6 26.06 20.70 -6.56
C SER A 6 26.73 19.34 -6.73
N PHE A 7 26.44 18.67 -7.85
CA PHE A 7 27.00 17.35 -8.15
C PHE A 7 28.45 17.44 -8.59
N THR A 8 29.25 16.43 -8.23
CA THR A 8 30.59 16.26 -8.80
C THR A 8 30.50 15.60 -10.17
N SER A 9 31.48 15.84 -11.04
CA SER A 9 31.52 15.28 -12.41
C SER A 9 31.45 13.75 -12.45
N GLY A 10 31.91 13.06 -11.40
CA GLY A 10 31.75 11.61 -11.24
C GLY A 10 30.30 11.18 -11.01
N ALA A 11 29.54 11.94 -10.21
CA ALA A 11 28.13 11.67 -9.94
C ALA A 11 27.25 11.89 -11.18
N GLU A 12 27.55 12.93 -11.97
CA GLU A 12 26.86 13.20 -13.24
C GLU A 12 27.07 12.10 -14.27
N THR A 13 28.29 11.57 -14.34
CA THR A 13 28.64 10.49 -15.29
C THR A 13 27.91 9.19 -14.94
N SER A 14 27.85 8.83 -13.65
CA SER A 14 27.13 7.64 -13.18
C SER A 14 25.61 7.77 -13.41
N ALA A 15 25.03 8.93 -13.08
CA ALA A 15 23.60 9.13 -13.23
C ALA A 15 23.12 9.11 -14.69
N ASN A 16 23.95 9.59 -15.63
CA ASN A 16 23.67 9.48 -17.06
C ASN A 16 23.70 8.03 -17.57
N GLN A 17 24.52 7.16 -16.99
CA GLN A 17 24.55 5.74 -17.34
C GLN A 17 23.32 5.00 -16.85
N ASP A 18 22.78 5.41 -15.70
CA ASP A 18 21.62 4.77 -15.06
C ASP A 18 20.28 5.45 -15.39
N PHE A 19 20.26 6.39 -16.34
CA PHE A 19 19.07 7.22 -16.68
C PHE A 19 18.45 7.95 -15.48
N ILE A 20 19.25 8.22 -14.44
CA ILE A 20 18.82 8.93 -13.24
C ILE A 20 18.93 10.42 -13.51
N ARG A 21 17.81 11.14 -13.40
CA ARG A 21 17.85 12.61 -13.40
C ARG A 21 18.35 13.12 -12.05
N LEU A 22 19.45 13.87 -12.11
CA LEU A 22 19.98 14.63 -10.99
C LEU A 22 19.34 16.01 -10.96
N ILE A 23 18.79 16.39 -9.80
CA ILE A 23 18.21 17.71 -9.55
C ILE A 23 18.86 18.21 -8.26
N ASP A 24 19.57 19.34 -8.34
CA ASP A 24 20.13 20.00 -7.18
C ASP A 24 19.06 20.85 -6.48
N GLY A 25 19.38 21.33 -5.27
CA GLY A 25 18.46 22.09 -4.44
C GLY A 25 17.93 23.34 -5.14
N ASP A 26 18.80 24.10 -5.80
CA ASP A 26 18.44 25.35 -6.48
C ASP A 26 17.48 25.09 -7.64
N ARG A 27 17.79 24.10 -8.49
CA ARG A 27 16.92 23.72 -9.61
C ARG A 27 15.60 23.12 -9.15
N LEU A 28 15.58 22.40 -8.02
CA LEU A 28 14.35 21.91 -7.43
C LEU A 28 13.48 23.07 -6.95
N THR A 29 14.09 24.05 -6.28
CA THR A 29 13.41 25.28 -5.85
C THR A 29 12.83 26.04 -7.03
N ASP A 30 13.59 26.22 -8.12
CA ASP A 30 13.09 26.87 -9.33
C ASP A 30 11.88 26.14 -9.92
N ILE A 31 11.94 24.80 -10.04
CA ILE A 31 10.81 23.99 -10.55
C ILE A 31 9.58 24.15 -9.66
N MET A 32 9.76 24.15 -8.33
CA MET A 32 8.68 24.32 -7.37
C MET A 32 8.03 25.70 -7.49
N ILE A 33 8.82 26.76 -7.66
CA ILE A 33 8.33 28.14 -7.87
C ILE A 33 7.62 28.27 -9.22
N GLU A 34 8.26 27.85 -10.33
CA GLU A 34 7.71 27.93 -11.69
C GLU A 34 6.39 27.15 -11.84
N SER A 35 6.30 26.01 -11.17
CA SER A 35 5.12 25.13 -11.25
C SER A 35 4.07 25.43 -10.16
N SER A 36 4.37 26.34 -9.22
CA SER A 36 3.55 26.61 -8.03
C SER A 36 3.20 25.34 -7.25
N ILE A 37 4.20 24.46 -7.04
CA ILE A 37 4.05 23.18 -6.34
C ILE A 37 4.78 23.25 -4.99
N GLY A 38 4.05 23.09 -3.89
CA GLY A 38 4.59 23.09 -2.54
C GLY A 38 5.10 24.44 -2.04
N VAL A 39 4.81 25.52 -2.76
CA VAL A 39 5.12 26.89 -2.38
C VAL A 39 3.94 27.81 -2.70
N VAL A 40 3.78 28.85 -1.90
CA VAL A 40 2.93 30.02 -2.20
C VAL A 40 3.87 31.16 -2.58
N THR A 41 3.69 31.71 -3.77
CA THR A 41 4.46 32.84 -4.28
C THR A 41 3.73 34.16 -3.99
N ASP A 42 4.45 35.11 -3.41
CA ASP A 42 4.09 36.53 -3.32
C ASP A 42 5.06 37.34 -4.20
N ASP A 43 4.72 38.58 -4.55
CA ASP A 43 5.34 39.36 -5.65
C ASP A 43 6.89 39.46 -5.60
N GLU A 44 7.54 39.25 -4.45
CA GLU A 44 9.00 39.23 -4.29
C GLU A 44 9.56 38.06 -3.45
N SER A 45 8.75 37.08 -3.05
CA SER A 45 9.21 35.96 -2.22
C SER A 45 8.34 34.71 -2.35
N TYR A 46 8.89 33.55 -1.98
CA TYR A 46 8.10 32.32 -1.86
C TYR A 46 8.12 31.84 -0.41
N GLU A 47 6.99 31.32 0.05
CA GLU A 47 6.87 30.57 1.29
C GLU A 47 6.48 29.12 0.98
N LEU A 48 6.85 28.18 1.84
CA LEU A 48 6.38 26.80 1.69
C LEU A 48 4.87 26.77 1.93
N ASP A 49 4.11 26.09 1.06
CA ASP A 49 2.68 25.93 1.25
C ASP A 49 2.41 24.94 2.39
N PRO A 50 1.98 25.40 3.58
CA PRO A 50 1.78 24.52 4.72
C PRO A 50 0.65 23.51 4.46
N THR A 51 -0.32 23.84 3.62
CA THR A 51 -1.41 22.90 3.26
C THR A 51 -0.87 21.78 2.39
N PHE A 52 -0.08 22.11 1.37
CA PHE A 52 0.59 21.10 0.54
C PHE A 52 1.49 20.19 1.37
N TRP A 53 2.33 20.75 2.25
CA TRP A 53 3.27 19.96 3.04
C TRP A 53 2.60 19.16 4.15
N SER A 54 1.49 19.64 4.73
CA SER A 54 0.71 18.87 5.69
C SER A 54 0.17 17.54 5.14
N ALA A 55 0.00 17.42 3.81
CA ALA A 55 -0.38 16.15 3.17
C ALA A 55 0.77 15.12 3.15
N PHE A 56 2.01 15.57 3.33
CA PHE A 56 3.22 14.73 3.40
C PHE A 56 3.82 14.65 4.80
N GLU A 57 3.37 15.52 5.71
CA GLU A 57 3.52 15.29 7.14
C GLU A 57 2.85 13.95 7.42
N LYS A 58 3.70 12.94 7.65
CA LYS A 58 3.24 11.68 8.23
C LYS A 58 2.41 12.09 9.45
N PRO A 59 1.21 11.53 9.65
CA PRO A 59 0.52 11.70 10.92
C PRO A 59 1.57 11.49 12.01
N GLU A 60 1.64 12.38 13.00
CA GLU A 60 2.39 12.07 14.22
C GLU A 60 2.03 10.62 14.55
N ARG A 61 3.04 9.74 14.60
CA ARG A 61 2.82 8.33 14.88
C ARG A 61 2.08 8.27 16.20
N THR A 62 0.77 8.17 16.14
CA THR A 62 -0.01 7.70 17.25
C THR A 62 0.50 6.28 17.46
N ASP A 63 0.82 5.92 18.70
CA ASP A 63 1.26 4.57 19.00
C ASP A 63 0.25 3.52 18.49
N THR A 64 -1.02 3.92 18.33
CA THR A 64 -2.09 3.09 17.81
C THR A 64 -2.33 3.22 16.31
N ILE A 65 -2.42 2.09 15.61
CA ILE A 65 -2.83 1.95 14.21
C ILE A 65 -4.36 1.95 14.11
N PRO A 66 -4.97 2.79 13.24
CA PRO A 66 -6.41 2.80 13.01
C PRO A 66 -6.96 1.45 12.51
N SER A 67 -8.18 1.12 12.92
CA SER A 67 -8.86 -0.13 12.51
C SER A 67 -8.95 -0.33 10.99
N LEU A 68 -9.02 0.77 10.22
CA LEU A 68 -9.10 0.75 8.76
C LEU A 68 -7.77 0.34 8.11
N GLU A 69 -6.65 0.52 8.82
CA GLU A 69 -5.29 0.24 8.36
C GLU A 69 -4.83 -1.19 8.65
N VAL A 70 -5.69 -1.97 9.32
CA VAL A 70 -5.50 -3.40 9.50
C VAL A 70 -6.25 -4.14 8.37
N PRO A 71 -5.63 -5.06 7.61
CA PRO A 71 -6.26 -5.67 6.44
C PRO A 71 -7.42 -6.60 6.80
N GLN A 72 -8.47 -6.65 5.94
CA GLN A 72 -9.65 -7.53 6.13
C GLN A 72 -9.75 -8.64 5.09
N ALA A 73 -9.21 -8.36 3.92
CA ALA A 73 -9.26 -9.22 2.75
C ALA A 73 -7.92 -9.92 2.61
N ASP A 74 -7.94 -11.23 2.33
CA ASP A 74 -6.79 -12.14 2.31
C ASP A 74 -6.61 -12.83 0.96
N ASN A 75 -7.55 -12.67 0.01
CA ASN A 75 -7.46 -13.27 -1.31
C ASN A 75 -6.82 -12.29 -2.32
N PHE A 76 -5.53 -12.44 -2.55
CA PHE A 76 -4.76 -11.57 -3.45
C PHE A 76 -5.18 -11.66 -4.93
N GLU A 77 -5.78 -12.78 -5.35
CA GLU A 77 -6.35 -12.88 -6.70
C GLU A 77 -7.55 -11.93 -6.84
N VAL A 78 -8.40 -11.85 -5.82
CA VAL A 78 -9.53 -10.91 -5.81
C VAL A 78 -9.05 -9.47 -5.65
N ILE A 79 -8.00 -9.21 -4.84
CA ILE A 79 -7.36 -7.88 -4.78
C ILE A 79 -6.89 -7.47 -6.18
N ARG A 80 -6.21 -8.36 -6.91
CA ARG A 80 -5.79 -8.13 -8.30
C ARG A 80 -6.97 -7.82 -9.21
N THR A 81 -8.05 -8.59 -9.15
CA THR A 81 -9.26 -8.34 -9.94
C THR A 81 -9.88 -6.99 -9.63
N VAL A 82 -9.86 -6.54 -8.37
CA VAL A 82 -10.33 -5.19 -7.99
C VAL A 82 -9.44 -4.09 -8.58
N ILE A 83 -8.11 -4.25 -8.54
CA ILE A 83 -7.19 -3.28 -9.17
C ILE A 83 -7.44 -3.22 -10.67
N GLN A 84 -7.63 -4.36 -11.33
CA GLN A 84 -8.00 -4.45 -12.74
C GLN A 84 -9.35 -3.76 -13.05
N ALA A 85 -10.35 -3.95 -12.18
CA ALA A 85 -11.65 -3.29 -12.31
C ALA A 85 -11.50 -1.77 -12.36
N VAL A 86 -10.72 -1.21 -11.42
CA VAL A 86 -10.44 0.24 -11.39
C VAL A 86 -9.67 0.67 -12.63
N GLY A 87 -8.67 -0.11 -13.07
CA GLY A 87 -7.89 0.19 -14.29
C GLY A 87 -8.70 0.23 -15.58
N VAL A 88 -9.85 -0.44 -15.64
CA VAL A 88 -10.79 -0.36 -16.77
C VAL A 88 -11.98 0.59 -16.53
N GLY A 89 -11.93 1.41 -15.48
CA GLY A 89 -12.95 2.41 -15.15
C GLY A 89 -14.14 1.92 -14.33
N SER A 90 -14.11 0.67 -13.82
CA SER A 90 -15.08 0.18 -12.84
C SER A 90 -14.61 0.53 -11.43
N ASP A 91 -14.76 1.80 -11.06
CA ASP A 91 -14.11 2.40 -9.87
C ASP A 91 -15.04 2.72 -8.69
N THR A 92 -16.35 2.52 -8.85
CA THR A 92 -17.32 2.61 -7.76
C THR A 92 -17.58 1.23 -7.15
N LYS A 93 -17.96 1.19 -5.87
CA LYS A 93 -18.33 -0.05 -5.17
C LYS A 93 -19.26 -1.00 -5.97
N PRO A 94 -20.41 -0.55 -6.53
CA PRO A 94 -21.26 -1.44 -7.31
C PRO A 94 -20.58 -1.93 -8.59
N ASN A 95 -19.87 -1.06 -9.32
CA ASN A 95 -19.19 -1.42 -10.56
C ASN A 95 -18.06 -2.43 -10.32
N ILE A 96 -17.29 -2.25 -9.24
CA ILE A 96 -16.25 -3.20 -8.80
C ILE A 96 -16.89 -4.56 -8.49
N ALA A 97 -17.98 -4.57 -7.72
CA ALA A 97 -18.64 -5.82 -7.35
C ALA A 97 -19.13 -6.59 -8.60
N ASP A 98 -19.75 -5.88 -9.54
CA ASP A 98 -20.23 -6.48 -10.78
C ASP A 98 -19.10 -6.94 -11.69
N TYR A 99 -17.99 -6.20 -11.75
CA TYR A 99 -16.80 -6.61 -12.50
C TYR A 99 -16.21 -7.89 -11.91
N VAL A 100 -16.00 -7.96 -10.59
CA VAL A 100 -15.44 -9.14 -9.92
C VAL A 100 -16.32 -10.37 -10.15
N ARG A 101 -17.65 -10.26 -10.04
CA ARG A 101 -18.57 -11.38 -10.33
C ARG A 101 -18.51 -11.89 -11.78
N ARG A 102 -18.15 -11.03 -12.73
CA ARG A 102 -18.00 -11.45 -14.14
C ARG A 102 -16.66 -12.13 -14.40
N GLN A 103 -15.61 -11.75 -13.66
CA GLN A 103 -14.25 -12.27 -13.84
C GLN A 103 -13.96 -13.50 -12.98
N THR A 104 -14.67 -13.64 -11.87
CA THR A 104 -14.61 -14.79 -10.98
C THR A 104 -15.92 -15.55 -11.15
N ASP A 105 -15.92 -16.87 -11.36
CA ASP A 105 -17.13 -17.71 -11.48
C ASP A 105 -17.91 -17.80 -10.13
N THR A 106 -18.03 -16.68 -9.42
CA THR A 106 -18.63 -16.53 -8.11
C THR A 106 -19.70 -15.45 -8.17
N ASP A 107 -20.94 -15.88 -8.42
CA ASP A 107 -22.16 -15.10 -8.20
C ASP A 107 -22.31 -14.63 -6.73
N THR A 108 -21.46 -15.13 -5.84
CA THR A 108 -21.50 -14.91 -4.39
C THR A 108 -20.68 -13.71 -3.90
N PHE A 109 -19.97 -12.98 -4.78
CA PHE A 109 -19.24 -11.79 -4.35
C PHE A 109 -20.23 -10.71 -3.85
N ASP A 110 -20.25 -10.48 -2.54
CA ASP A 110 -21.15 -9.51 -1.90
C ASP A 110 -20.62 -8.08 -2.17
N PRO A 111 -21.46 -7.09 -2.53
CA PRO A 111 -21.01 -5.72 -2.74
C PRO A 111 -20.25 -5.12 -1.55
N ARG A 112 -20.51 -5.58 -0.31
CA ARG A 112 -19.73 -5.20 0.87
C ARG A 112 -18.27 -5.63 0.78
N GLN A 113 -17.97 -6.73 0.08
CA GLN A 113 -16.60 -7.19 -0.14
C GLN A 113 -15.81 -6.24 -1.03
N ALA A 114 -16.46 -5.54 -1.98
CA ALA A 114 -15.78 -4.55 -2.82
C ALA A 114 -15.08 -3.46 -1.98
N ASP A 115 -15.67 -3.04 -0.86
CA ASP A 115 -15.02 -2.09 0.05
C ASP A 115 -13.81 -2.71 0.74
N TYR A 116 -13.91 -3.94 1.24
CA TYR A 116 -12.81 -4.62 1.93
C TYR A 116 -11.61 -4.86 1.01
N TYR A 117 -11.87 -5.27 -0.23
CA TYR A 117 -10.82 -5.50 -1.23
C TYR A 117 -10.26 -4.19 -1.80
N GLY A 118 -11.09 -3.15 -1.97
CA GLY A 118 -10.62 -1.81 -2.31
C GLY A 118 -9.73 -1.21 -1.22
N ILE A 119 -10.11 -1.36 0.06
CA ILE A 119 -9.27 -0.96 1.20
C ILE A 119 -7.95 -1.75 1.21
N ALA A 120 -7.98 -3.06 0.96
CA ALA A 120 -6.74 -3.85 0.88
C ALA A 120 -5.81 -3.35 -0.25
N ALA A 121 -6.35 -3.05 -1.43
CA ALA A 121 -5.57 -2.50 -2.53
C ALA A 121 -5.07 -1.07 -2.25
N TRP A 122 -5.80 -0.29 -1.45
CA TRP A 122 -5.33 1.01 -0.92
C TRP A 122 -4.21 0.86 0.12
N LEU A 123 -4.29 -0.11 1.02
CA LEU A 123 -3.21 -0.41 1.98
C LEU A 123 -1.92 -0.83 1.28
N LEU A 124 -2.05 -1.56 0.17
CA LEU A 124 -0.95 -1.93 -0.72
C LEU A 124 -0.52 -0.78 -1.66
N GLN A 125 -1.04 0.43 -1.45
CA GLN A 125 -0.77 1.63 -2.24
C GLN A 125 -1.04 1.50 -3.74
N PHE A 126 -1.78 0.48 -4.20
CA PHE A 126 -2.15 0.33 -5.61
C PHE A 126 -3.36 1.19 -5.98
N LEU A 127 -4.23 1.46 -5.00
CA LEU A 127 -5.36 2.38 -5.16
C LEU A 127 -5.23 3.59 -4.25
N HIS A 128 -5.82 4.70 -4.63
CA HIS A 128 -6.13 5.82 -3.75
C HIS A 128 -7.63 6.08 -3.71
N LYS A 129 -8.10 6.72 -2.64
CA LYS A 129 -9.48 7.20 -2.57
C LYS A 129 -9.56 8.44 -3.48
N GLU A 130 -10.41 8.40 -4.49
CA GLU A 130 -10.76 9.59 -5.27
C GLU A 130 -11.88 10.37 -4.59
N GLN A 131 -12.10 11.61 -5.05
CA GLN A 131 -13.17 12.47 -4.58
C GLN A 131 -14.53 11.74 -4.56
N GLU A 132 -15.29 12.09 -3.55
CA GLU A 132 -16.70 11.79 -3.42
C GLU A 132 -17.49 12.37 -4.62
N VAL A 133 -18.07 11.51 -5.46
CA VAL A 133 -18.94 11.92 -6.57
C VAL A 133 -20.40 11.83 -6.15
N GLU A 134 -21.18 12.86 -6.46
CA GLU A 134 -22.64 12.78 -6.32
C GLU A 134 -23.25 12.03 -7.50
N VAL A 135 -23.97 10.94 -7.21
CA VAL A 135 -24.80 10.20 -8.16
C VAL A 135 -26.18 10.03 -7.54
N ASP A 136 -27.23 10.46 -8.22
CA ASP A 136 -28.62 10.35 -7.75
C ASP A 136 -28.83 10.91 -6.32
N ASN A 137 -28.24 12.08 -6.01
CA ASN A 137 -28.21 12.71 -4.67
C ASN A 137 -27.54 11.87 -3.56
N HIS A 138 -26.72 10.88 -3.93
CA HIS A 138 -25.91 10.11 -3.00
C HIS A 138 -24.43 10.31 -3.29
N THR A 139 -23.67 10.55 -2.23
CA THR A 139 -22.23 10.63 -2.29
C THR A 139 -21.62 9.23 -2.39
N ILE A 140 -20.95 8.93 -3.50
CA ILE A 140 -20.31 7.64 -3.77
C ILE A 140 -18.79 7.83 -3.77
N ARG A 141 -18.10 7.00 -2.99
CA ARG A 141 -16.64 6.90 -3.03
C ARG A 141 -16.19 6.24 -4.34
N ARG A 142 -15.24 6.86 -5.03
CA ARG A 142 -14.49 6.27 -6.14
C ARG A 142 -13.08 5.89 -5.71
N TRP A 143 -12.54 4.90 -6.38
CA TRP A 143 -11.14 4.48 -6.26
C TRP A 143 -10.38 4.88 -7.52
N GLY A 144 -9.19 5.46 -7.36
CA GLY A 144 -8.28 5.72 -8.48
C GLY A 144 -7.06 4.80 -8.41
N LEU A 145 -6.42 4.53 -9.55
CA LEU A 145 -5.12 3.87 -9.58
C LEU A 145 -4.04 4.85 -9.13
N THR A 146 -3.13 4.39 -8.29
CA THR A 146 -1.86 5.10 -8.11
C THR A 146 -0.90 4.73 -9.24
N ARG A 147 0.23 5.44 -9.34
CA ARG A 147 1.34 5.05 -10.23
C ARG A 147 1.82 3.62 -10.00
N LEU A 148 1.84 3.16 -8.73
CA LEU A 148 2.21 1.78 -8.39
C LEU A 148 1.15 0.78 -8.88
N GLY A 149 -0.14 1.15 -8.80
CA GLY A 149 -1.23 0.34 -9.34
C GLY A 149 -1.13 0.18 -10.85
N GLU A 150 -0.86 1.26 -11.58
CA GLU A 150 -0.63 1.25 -13.03
C GLU A 150 0.58 0.38 -13.41
N GLU A 151 1.68 0.51 -12.67
CA GLU A 151 2.89 -0.29 -12.87
C GLU A 151 2.61 -1.79 -12.63
N TYR A 152 1.92 -2.12 -11.55
CA TYR A 152 1.51 -3.48 -11.23
C TYR A 152 0.67 -4.11 -12.34
N LEU A 153 -0.33 -3.39 -12.86
CA LEU A 153 -1.14 -3.85 -13.99
C LEU A 153 -0.30 -4.01 -15.26
N THR A 154 0.62 -3.08 -15.53
CA THR A 154 1.51 -3.15 -16.69
C THR A 154 2.39 -4.41 -16.65
N TYR A 155 2.90 -4.81 -15.48
CA TYR A 155 3.64 -6.06 -15.33
C TYR A 155 2.76 -7.27 -15.65
N LEU A 156 1.52 -7.30 -15.14
CA LEU A 156 0.58 -8.39 -15.41
C LEU A 156 0.21 -8.49 -16.89
N ASP A 157 -0.09 -7.37 -17.55
CA ASP A 157 -0.47 -7.31 -18.96
C ASP A 157 0.67 -7.80 -19.89
N ARG A 158 1.92 -7.53 -19.51
CA ARG A 158 3.11 -8.02 -20.22
C ARG A 158 3.48 -9.46 -19.88
N GLY A 159 2.73 -10.12 -18.99
CA GLY A 159 3.03 -11.46 -18.49
C GLY A 159 4.27 -11.53 -17.59
N ASN A 160 4.78 -10.38 -17.13
CA ASN A 160 5.92 -10.31 -16.22
C ASN A 160 5.46 -10.51 -14.77
N ARG A 161 5.11 -11.77 -14.45
CA ARG A 161 4.59 -12.14 -13.13
C ARG A 161 5.60 -11.95 -12.01
N GLU A 162 6.88 -12.15 -12.29
CA GLU A 162 7.96 -11.98 -11.31
C GLU A 162 8.00 -10.54 -10.79
N SER A 163 8.08 -9.54 -11.67
CA SER A 163 8.07 -8.13 -11.24
C SER A 163 6.75 -7.71 -10.58
N ALA A 164 5.62 -8.29 -10.99
CA ALA A 164 4.34 -8.06 -10.31
C ALA A 164 4.35 -8.63 -8.88
N ASP A 165 4.84 -9.84 -8.70
CA ASP A 165 4.93 -10.50 -7.39
C ASP A 165 5.97 -9.82 -6.48
N ASP A 166 7.10 -9.36 -7.02
CA ASP A 166 8.10 -8.59 -6.29
C ASP A 166 7.51 -7.27 -5.79
N LEU A 167 6.82 -6.53 -6.67
CA LEU A 167 6.16 -5.28 -6.31
C LEU A 167 5.09 -5.53 -5.23
N LEU A 168 4.25 -6.55 -5.39
CA LEU A 168 3.26 -6.94 -4.38
C LEU A 168 3.92 -7.27 -3.04
N THR A 169 4.99 -8.05 -3.05
CA THR A 169 5.72 -8.44 -1.84
C THR A 169 6.28 -7.21 -1.13
N GLN A 170 6.86 -6.27 -1.87
CA GLN A 170 7.34 -5.01 -1.30
C GLN A 170 6.18 -4.21 -0.67
N GLN A 171 5.05 -4.07 -1.36
CA GLN A 171 3.90 -3.35 -0.82
C GLN A 171 3.27 -4.03 0.40
N ILE A 172 3.34 -5.37 0.51
CA ILE A 172 2.92 -6.07 1.73
C ILE A 172 3.83 -5.71 2.91
N ARG A 173 5.15 -5.60 2.71
CA ARG A 173 6.10 -5.20 3.76
C ARG A 173 5.87 -3.76 4.23
N ASP A 174 5.48 -2.88 3.31
CA ASP A 174 5.27 -1.46 3.59
C ASP A 174 3.95 -1.17 4.34
N VAL A 175 3.06 -2.16 4.47
CA VAL A 175 1.84 -2.05 5.29
C VAL A 175 2.22 -2.03 6.77
N GLU A 176 1.86 -0.97 7.49
CA GLU A 176 2.38 -0.71 8.84
C GLU A 176 2.17 -1.87 9.82
N ILE A 177 0.96 -2.43 9.92
CA ILE A 177 0.71 -3.56 10.83
C ILE A 177 1.52 -4.81 10.43
N ILE A 178 1.77 -5.03 9.14
CA ILE A 178 2.61 -6.13 8.67
C ILE A 178 4.06 -5.88 9.11
N SER A 179 4.57 -4.66 8.91
CA SER A 179 5.90 -4.25 9.36
C SER A 179 6.09 -4.44 10.87
N ARG A 180 5.13 -4.02 11.71
CA ARG A 180 5.22 -4.19 13.18
C ARG A 180 5.23 -5.66 13.59
N VAL A 181 4.37 -6.49 12.99
CA VAL A 181 4.36 -7.94 13.27
C VAL A 181 5.63 -8.61 12.76
N TYR A 182 6.12 -8.22 11.59
CA TYR A 182 7.36 -8.74 11.02
C TYR A 182 8.57 -8.39 11.89
N ALA A 183 8.67 -7.16 12.40
CA ALA A 183 9.74 -6.75 13.31
C ALA A 183 9.76 -7.61 14.60
N GLN A 184 8.58 -7.93 15.15
CA GLN A 184 8.50 -8.85 16.29
C GLN A 184 8.94 -10.28 15.90
N LEU A 185 8.58 -10.73 14.70
CA LEU A 185 9.01 -12.02 14.18
C LEU A 185 10.53 -12.10 13.94
N GLU A 186 11.19 -11.01 13.56
CA GLU A 186 12.65 -10.95 13.45
C GLU A 186 13.34 -11.11 14.81
N VAL A 187 12.73 -10.59 15.88
CA VAL A 187 13.24 -10.70 17.25
C VAL A 187 13.04 -12.11 17.80
N ASP A 188 11.84 -12.66 17.66
CA ASP A 188 11.46 -13.92 18.30
C ASP A 188 11.78 -15.15 17.43
N GLY A 189 12.02 -14.95 16.13
CA GLY A 189 12.27 -15.98 15.12
C GLY A 189 11.04 -16.81 14.72
N THR A 190 10.05 -16.92 15.61
CA THR A 190 8.76 -17.59 15.36
C THR A 190 7.64 -16.84 16.06
N LEU A 191 6.49 -16.74 15.39
CA LEU A 191 5.25 -16.24 15.98
C LEU A 191 4.12 -17.24 15.75
N SER A 192 3.32 -17.46 16.76
CA SER A 192 2.03 -18.13 16.66
C SER A 192 0.94 -17.14 16.27
N ARG A 193 -0.24 -17.67 15.88
CA ARG A 193 -1.41 -16.82 15.63
C ARG A 193 -1.91 -16.09 16.88
N SER A 194 -1.70 -16.63 18.08
CA SER A 194 -1.98 -15.91 19.33
C SER A 194 -1.05 -14.71 19.49
N ASP A 195 0.23 -14.87 19.18
CA ASP A 195 1.21 -13.78 19.30
C ASP A 195 0.86 -12.64 18.33
N ILE A 196 0.48 -12.95 17.08
CA ILE A 196 -0.07 -11.95 16.14
C ILE A 196 -1.31 -11.26 16.72
N THR A 197 -2.19 -11.99 17.40
CA THR A 197 -3.40 -11.42 18.02
C THR A 197 -3.04 -10.46 19.15
N GLU A 198 -2.05 -10.79 19.97
CA GLU A 198 -1.55 -9.95 21.07
C GLU A 198 -0.89 -8.68 20.54
N ILE A 199 -0.07 -8.78 19.49
CA ILE A 199 0.50 -7.62 18.80
C ILE A 199 -0.63 -6.72 18.28
N LEU A 200 -1.61 -7.26 17.55
CA LEU A 200 -2.72 -6.44 17.07
C LEU A 200 -3.52 -5.81 18.20
N ALA A 201 -3.68 -6.47 19.35
CA ALA A 201 -4.39 -5.91 20.50
C ALA A 201 -3.62 -4.76 21.15
N ALA A 202 -2.29 -4.81 21.15
CA ALA A 202 -1.44 -3.75 21.69
C ALA A 202 -1.32 -2.55 20.73
N GLU A 203 -1.29 -2.81 19.43
CA GLU A 203 -0.96 -1.81 18.41
C GLU A 203 -2.20 -1.18 17.75
N THR A 204 -3.43 -1.59 18.08
CA THR A 204 -4.66 -1.16 17.36
C THR A 204 -5.85 -0.92 18.29
N ASP A 205 -6.82 -0.11 17.86
CA ASP A 205 -8.10 0.11 18.57
C ASP A 205 -9.19 -0.93 18.26
N LEU A 206 -8.80 -2.12 17.79
CA LEU A 206 -9.77 -3.16 17.41
C LEU A 206 -10.40 -3.83 18.64
N SER A 207 -11.70 -4.12 18.57
CA SER A 207 -12.35 -5.00 19.54
C SER A 207 -11.80 -6.43 19.47
N ASP A 208 -11.74 -7.15 20.60
CA ASP A 208 -11.18 -8.52 20.71
C ASP A 208 -11.64 -9.50 19.63
N SER A 209 -12.93 -9.45 19.28
CA SER A 209 -13.50 -10.31 18.25
C SER A 209 -12.98 -9.96 16.85
N THR A 210 -12.78 -8.67 16.59
CA THR A 210 -12.23 -8.17 15.34
C THR A 210 -10.73 -8.44 15.28
N THR A 211 -9.99 -8.21 16.37
CA THR A 211 -8.55 -8.51 16.49
C THR A 211 -8.24 -9.95 16.08
N ARG A 212 -8.94 -10.95 16.65
CA ARG A 212 -8.74 -12.38 16.31
C ARG A 212 -9.03 -12.71 14.85
N ARG A 213 -10.00 -12.03 14.24
CA ARG A 213 -10.32 -12.18 12.82
C ARG A 213 -9.22 -11.57 11.95
N ARG A 214 -8.77 -10.36 12.29
CA ARG A 214 -7.73 -9.62 11.57
C ARG A 214 -6.36 -10.28 11.68
N ALA A 215 -6.03 -10.86 12.83
CA ALA A 215 -4.81 -11.65 13.01
C ALA A 215 -4.71 -12.80 12.00
N ARG A 216 -5.84 -13.41 11.61
CA ARG A 216 -5.86 -14.41 10.54
C ARG A 216 -5.43 -13.81 9.20
N THR A 217 -6.03 -12.69 8.83
CA THR A 217 -5.76 -11.99 7.57
C THR A 217 -4.32 -11.50 7.52
N VAL A 218 -3.83 -10.87 8.59
CA VAL A 218 -2.42 -10.48 8.73
C VAL A 218 -1.49 -11.68 8.56
N GLY A 219 -1.79 -12.80 9.23
CA GLY A 219 -1.04 -14.04 9.04
C GLY A 219 -1.04 -14.54 7.58
N GLN A 220 -2.16 -14.44 6.86
CA GLN A 220 -2.23 -14.81 5.45
C GLN A 220 -1.45 -13.87 4.53
N TRP A 221 -1.35 -12.58 4.89
CA TRP A 221 -0.50 -11.61 4.19
C TRP A 221 0.98 -11.93 4.42
N LEU A 222 1.38 -12.25 5.66
CA LEU A 222 2.75 -12.64 5.97
C LEU A 222 3.21 -13.86 5.16
N VAL A 223 2.33 -14.84 4.92
CA VAL A 223 2.64 -16.04 4.11
C VAL A 223 2.94 -15.72 2.65
N ARG A 224 2.58 -14.52 2.16
CA ARG A 224 2.97 -14.08 0.81
C ARG A 224 4.42 -13.63 0.73
N LEU A 225 5.06 -13.33 1.86
CA LEU A 225 6.45 -12.94 1.90
C LEU A 225 7.34 -14.20 1.72
N PRO A 226 8.29 -14.20 0.76
CA PRO A 226 9.09 -15.39 0.44
C PRO A 226 9.99 -15.87 1.59
N GLU A 227 10.35 -14.97 2.50
CA GLU A 227 11.10 -15.27 3.71
C GLU A 227 10.26 -15.89 4.85
N ILE A 228 8.93 -16.00 4.69
CA ILE A 228 8.06 -16.56 5.73
C ILE A 228 7.65 -17.98 5.36
N THR A 229 7.94 -18.90 6.28
CA THR A 229 7.44 -20.29 6.21
C THR A 229 6.40 -20.52 7.29
N THR A 230 5.54 -21.52 7.10
CA THR A 230 4.54 -21.89 8.11
C THR A 230 4.66 -23.34 8.52
N SER A 231 4.38 -23.59 9.79
CA SER A 231 4.21 -24.93 10.35
C SER A 231 2.88 -25.00 11.11
N GLY A 232 2.37 -26.22 11.32
CA GLY A 232 1.06 -26.41 11.96
C GLY A 232 -0.13 -25.94 11.11
N ARG A 233 -1.32 -25.92 11.70
CA ARG A 233 -2.57 -25.46 11.04
C ARG A 233 -3.54 -24.83 12.06
N GLY A 234 -4.39 -23.93 11.57
CA GLY A 234 -5.50 -23.38 12.36
C GLY A 234 -5.01 -22.51 13.51
N ALA A 235 -5.38 -22.87 14.75
CA ALA A 235 -4.95 -22.15 15.95
C ALA A 235 -3.48 -22.43 16.32
N GLN A 236 -2.92 -23.55 15.87
CA GLN A 236 -1.53 -23.94 16.11
C GLN A 236 -0.60 -23.54 14.95
N GLN A 237 -1.08 -22.70 14.04
CA GLN A 237 -0.25 -22.23 12.94
C GLN A 237 0.85 -21.31 13.49
N GLN A 238 2.09 -21.60 13.10
CA GLN A 238 3.26 -20.79 13.39
C GLN A 238 3.81 -20.20 12.09
N TYR A 239 4.34 -19.00 12.20
CA TYR A 239 5.00 -18.23 11.17
C TYR A 239 6.47 -18.15 11.56
N VAL A 240 7.35 -18.63 10.69
CA VAL A 240 8.78 -18.78 10.98
C VAL A 240 9.55 -18.02 9.92
N LEU A 241 10.48 -17.19 10.35
CA LEU A 241 11.42 -16.55 9.44
C LEU A 241 12.36 -17.63 8.88
N ALA A 242 12.29 -17.88 7.59
CA ALA A 242 13.20 -18.81 6.93
C ALA A 242 14.62 -18.28 7.13
N SER A 243 15.49 -19.10 7.72
CA SER A 243 16.92 -18.79 7.76
C SER A 243 17.38 -18.52 6.34
N THR A 244 17.83 -17.29 6.06
CA THR A 244 18.40 -16.93 4.77
C THR A 244 19.46 -17.98 4.42
N PRO A 245 19.46 -18.56 3.21
CA PRO A 245 20.62 -19.35 2.78
C PRO A 245 21.83 -18.42 2.86
N ARG A 246 22.80 -18.78 3.70
CA ARG A 246 24.11 -18.11 3.75
C ARG A 246 24.86 -18.30 2.44
#